data_AF-A0A0L1LNI0-F1
#
_entry.id   AF-A0A0L1LNI0-F1
#
_cell.length_a   1.000
_cell.length_b   1.000
_cell.length_c   1.000
_cell.angle_alpha   90.00
_cell.angle_beta   90.00
_cell.angle_gamma   90.00
#
_symmetry.space_group_name_H-M   'P 1'
#
loop_
_entity.id
_entity.type
_entity.pdbx_description
1 polymer ?
#
loop_
_entity_poly.entity_id
_entity_poly.type
_entity_poly.pdbx_seq_one_letter_code
_entity_poly.pdbx_strand_id
1 'polypeptide(L)'
;MTTFQGIPSGAFGFYAELQENNNREWWLENSPRYRSLVREPLLALLAGLEPRFGPGKVFRPQRDMRFFQNGPPYKTAQGAFAAVQEGLGYYLHIGADGLAVGAGCHTVSPAQLARYRNSVDAAGTGEALRRIVEALEATGFEVEGETLRNVPRGFPSNHPRADLLRYRTLAAGKDLGRPDWLATPAAAQETAQLWDALRPLVEWMGRHAAP
;
A
#
# COMPACT_ATOMS: atom_id res chain seq x y z
N MET A 1 -23.88 0.65 -11.82
CA MET A 1 -22.81 0.26 -10.88
C MET A 1 -23.44 0.13 -9.51
N THR A 2 -23.19 -0.96 -8.79
CA THR A 2 -23.73 -1.18 -7.45
C THR A 2 -23.08 -0.22 -6.47
N THR A 3 -23.86 0.51 -5.69
CA THR A 3 -23.35 1.46 -4.69
C THR A 3 -22.56 0.72 -3.60
N PHE A 4 -21.38 1.22 -3.24
CA PHE A 4 -20.56 0.67 -2.16
C PHE A 4 -21.29 0.71 -0.81
N GLN A 5 -21.28 -0.41 -0.08
CA GLN A 5 -21.98 -0.57 1.21
C GLN A 5 -21.05 -0.86 2.40
N GLY A 6 -19.73 -0.85 2.19
CA GLY A 6 -18.75 -1.34 3.18
C GLY A 6 -18.12 -2.66 2.77
N ILE A 7 -17.10 -3.07 3.53
CA ILE A 7 -16.46 -4.38 3.44
C ILE A 7 -17.13 -5.32 4.47
N PRO A 8 -17.83 -6.37 4.03
CA PRO A 8 -18.49 -7.31 4.96
C PRO A 8 -17.50 -7.92 5.96
N SER A 9 -17.91 -8.04 7.23
CA SER A 9 -17.07 -8.68 8.27
C SER A 9 -16.70 -10.13 7.94
N GLY A 10 -17.52 -10.81 7.13
CA GLY A 10 -17.22 -12.15 6.60
C GLY A 10 -15.94 -12.21 5.75
N ALA A 11 -15.44 -11.08 5.23
CA ALA A 11 -14.15 -11.02 4.53
C ALA A 11 -12.98 -11.47 5.42
N PHE A 12 -12.98 -11.07 6.70
CA PHE A 12 -11.93 -11.44 7.65
C PHE A 12 -12.00 -12.93 7.97
N GLY A 13 -13.21 -13.46 8.15
CA GLY A 13 -13.45 -14.89 8.34
C GLY A 13 -12.98 -15.73 7.15
N PHE A 14 -13.27 -15.28 5.92
CA PHE A 14 -12.78 -15.92 4.71
C PHE A 14 -11.25 -16.03 4.71
N TYR A 15 -10.53 -14.96 5.08
CA TYR A 15 -9.07 -14.98 5.11
C TYR A 15 -8.49 -15.82 6.26
N ALA A 16 -9.14 -15.84 7.43
CA ALA A 16 -8.76 -16.73 8.52
C ALA A 16 -8.90 -18.20 8.11
N GLU A 17 -10.02 -18.58 7.47
CA GLU A 17 -10.19 -19.93 6.95
C GLU A 17 -9.18 -20.28 5.83
N LEU A 18 -8.86 -19.32 4.95
CA LEU A 18 -7.87 -19.51 3.89
C LEU A 18 -6.46 -19.71 4.45
N GLN A 19 -6.09 -19.09 5.58
CA GLN A 19 -4.79 -19.31 6.22
C GLN A 19 -4.60 -20.78 6.61
N GLU A 20 -5.66 -21.41 7.13
CA GLU A 20 -5.66 -22.82 7.55
C GLU A 20 -5.82 -23.80 6.36
N ASN A 21 -6.50 -23.37 5.29
CA ASN A 21 -6.89 -24.24 4.17
C ASN A 21 -6.32 -23.77 2.83
N ASN A 22 -5.09 -23.26 2.79
CA ASN A 22 -4.50 -22.65 1.60
C ASN A 22 -4.09 -23.70 0.54
N ASN A 23 -5.07 -24.28 -0.13
CA ASN A 23 -4.91 -25.24 -1.21
C ASN A 23 -5.93 -24.97 -2.33
N ARG A 24 -5.75 -25.67 -3.46
CA ARG A 24 -6.54 -25.44 -4.66
C ARG A 24 -7.98 -25.92 -4.51
N GLU A 25 -8.20 -27.07 -3.86
CA GLU A 25 -9.54 -27.63 -3.66
C GLU A 25 -10.42 -26.65 -2.87
N TRP A 26 -9.93 -26.21 -1.70
CA TRP A 26 -10.64 -25.27 -0.85
C TRP A 26 -10.93 -23.94 -1.56
N TRP A 27 -9.96 -23.42 -2.33
CA TRP A 27 -10.18 -22.19 -3.08
C TRP A 27 -11.29 -22.32 -4.12
N LEU A 28 -11.35 -23.45 -4.85
CA LEU A 28 -12.38 -23.62 -5.88
C LEU A 28 -13.78 -23.59 -5.25
N GLU A 29 -13.96 -24.30 -4.14
CA GLU A 29 -15.20 -24.34 -3.37
C GLU A 29 -15.58 -22.98 -2.77
N ASN A 30 -14.59 -22.20 -2.30
CA ASN A 30 -14.83 -20.93 -1.60
C ASN A 30 -14.67 -19.68 -2.49
N SER A 31 -14.28 -19.84 -3.76
CA SER A 31 -14.13 -18.71 -4.68
C SER A 31 -15.39 -17.85 -4.86
N PRO A 32 -16.63 -18.38 -4.78
CA PRO A 32 -17.82 -17.53 -4.77
C PRO A 32 -17.89 -16.62 -3.54
N ARG A 33 -17.50 -17.10 -2.35
CA ARG A 33 -17.43 -16.30 -1.10
C ARG A 33 -16.38 -15.20 -1.22
N TYR A 34 -15.20 -15.50 -1.77
CA TYR A 34 -14.20 -14.49 -2.07
C TYR A 34 -14.74 -13.37 -2.98
N ARG A 35 -15.47 -13.74 -4.04
CA ARG A 35 -16.04 -12.75 -4.97
C ARG A 35 -17.01 -11.80 -4.27
N SER A 36 -17.97 -12.34 -3.52
CA SER A 36 -19.03 -11.54 -2.89
C SER A 36 -18.57 -10.80 -1.63
N LEU A 37 -17.70 -11.40 -0.82
CA LEU A 37 -17.27 -10.81 0.46
C LEU A 37 -16.08 -9.87 0.31
N VAL A 38 -15.23 -10.05 -0.70
CA VAL A 38 -13.97 -9.32 -0.83
C VAL A 38 -13.89 -8.57 -2.15
N ARG A 39 -13.90 -9.29 -3.28
CA ARG A 39 -13.57 -8.70 -4.58
C ARG A 39 -14.57 -7.63 -5.02
N GLU A 40 -15.86 -7.93 -4.99
CA GLU A 40 -16.91 -7.01 -5.43
C GLU A 40 -17.01 -5.77 -4.53
N PRO A 41 -17.01 -5.90 -3.18
CA PRO A 41 -16.93 -4.75 -2.29
C PRO A 41 -15.68 -3.87 -2.52
N LEU A 42 -14.50 -4.48 -2.71
CA LEU A 42 -13.28 -3.72 -3.03
C LEU A 42 -13.39 -2.97 -4.36
N LEU A 43 -13.95 -3.59 -5.41
CA LEU A 43 -14.14 -2.92 -6.69
C LEU A 43 -15.10 -1.74 -6.57
N ALA A 44 -16.18 -1.87 -5.79
CA ALA A 44 -17.11 -0.79 -5.54
C ALA A 44 -16.45 0.35 -4.74
N LEU A 45 -15.63 0.03 -3.73
CA LEU A 45 -14.83 1.03 -2.99
C LEU A 45 -13.89 1.80 -3.93
N LEU A 46 -13.11 1.08 -4.74
CA LEU A 46 -12.16 1.69 -5.67
C LEU A 46 -12.85 2.57 -6.72
N ALA A 47 -14.01 2.16 -7.23
CA ALA A 47 -14.80 2.98 -8.14
C ALA A 47 -15.27 4.30 -7.50
N GLY A 48 -15.61 4.29 -6.20
CA GLY A 48 -15.94 5.51 -5.46
C GLY A 48 -14.73 6.42 -5.19
N LEU A 49 -13.53 5.84 -5.06
CA LEU A 49 -12.28 6.57 -4.85
C LEU A 49 -11.65 7.09 -6.16
N GLU A 50 -11.99 6.48 -7.29
CA GLU A 50 -11.40 6.74 -8.60
C GLU A 50 -11.37 8.23 -9.01
N PRO A 51 -12.45 9.03 -8.82
CA PRO A 51 -12.44 10.45 -9.19
C PRO A 51 -11.34 11.27 -8.51
N ARG A 52 -10.82 10.80 -7.36
CA ARG A 52 -9.87 11.54 -6.52
C ARG A 52 -8.46 10.95 -6.52
N PHE A 53 -8.34 9.65 -6.74
CA PHE A 53 -7.07 8.92 -6.62
C PHE A 53 -6.66 8.21 -7.92
N GLY A 54 -7.49 8.28 -8.96
CA GLY A 54 -7.27 7.58 -10.22
C GLY A 54 -7.75 6.12 -10.17
N PRO A 55 -7.66 5.40 -11.30
CA PRO A 55 -8.23 4.06 -11.44
C PRO A 55 -7.54 3.07 -10.50
N GLY A 56 -8.35 2.39 -9.69
CA GLY A 56 -7.91 1.32 -8.80
C GLY A 56 -7.95 -0.06 -9.46
N LYS A 57 -7.01 -0.93 -9.11
CA LYS A 57 -7.03 -2.35 -9.49
C LYS A 57 -6.89 -3.26 -8.28
N VAL A 58 -7.59 -4.38 -8.33
CA VAL A 58 -7.48 -5.48 -7.35
C VAL A 58 -6.47 -6.49 -7.88
N PHE A 59 -5.48 -6.86 -7.07
CA PHE A 59 -4.47 -7.84 -7.49
C PHE A 59 -5.06 -9.26 -7.61
N ARG A 60 -4.44 -10.11 -8.44
CA ARG A 60 -4.81 -11.52 -8.46
C ARG A 60 -4.57 -12.18 -7.08
N PRO A 61 -5.48 -13.04 -6.60
CA PRO A 61 -5.29 -13.79 -5.35
C PRO A 61 -4.14 -14.79 -5.39
N GLN A 62 -3.82 -15.33 -6.57
CA GLN A 62 -2.77 -16.33 -6.73
C GLN A 62 -1.38 -15.72 -6.54
N ARG A 63 -0.50 -16.45 -5.84
CA ARG A 63 0.93 -16.15 -5.77
C ARG A 63 1.63 -16.54 -7.07
N ASP A 64 2.73 -15.85 -7.37
CA ASP A 64 3.60 -16.25 -8.47
C ASP A 64 4.53 -17.38 -8.00
N MET A 65 4.16 -18.62 -8.31
CA MET A 65 4.86 -19.81 -7.83
C MET A 65 6.29 -19.95 -8.35
N ARG A 66 6.69 -19.18 -9.38
CA ARG A 66 8.08 -19.17 -9.88
C ARG A 66 9.05 -18.65 -8.83
N PHE A 67 8.60 -17.70 -8.02
CA PHE A 67 9.40 -17.07 -6.95
C PHE A 67 9.09 -17.63 -5.57
N PHE A 68 7.98 -18.36 -5.42
CA PHE A 68 7.50 -18.89 -4.15
C PHE A 68 7.28 -20.40 -4.23
N GLN A 69 8.36 -21.11 -4.56
CA GLN A 69 8.34 -22.56 -4.71
C GLN A 69 7.98 -23.21 -3.37
N ASN A 70 7.10 -24.22 -3.40
CA ASN A 70 6.66 -25.02 -2.25
C ASN A 70 5.86 -24.29 -1.16
N GLY A 71 5.49 -23.03 -1.36
CA GLY A 71 4.63 -22.31 -0.43
C GLY A 71 3.15 -22.33 -0.83
N PRO A 72 2.25 -21.83 0.04
CA PRO A 72 0.81 -21.80 -0.27
C PRO A 72 0.48 -21.03 -1.56
N PRO A 73 -0.43 -21.55 -2.41
CA PRO A 73 -0.72 -21.01 -3.74
C PRO A 73 -1.48 -19.67 -3.74
N TYR A 74 -2.17 -19.32 -2.65
CA TYR A 74 -2.97 -18.10 -2.56
C TYR A 74 -2.43 -17.12 -1.53
N LYS A 75 -2.61 -15.82 -1.81
CA LYS A 75 -2.33 -14.74 -0.86
C LYS A 75 -3.38 -14.74 0.26
N THR A 76 -2.93 -14.50 1.48
CA THR A 76 -3.74 -14.44 2.70
C THR A 76 -4.33 -13.06 2.97
N ALA A 77 -4.24 -12.15 1.99
CA ALA A 77 -4.89 -10.85 1.98
C ALA A 77 -5.16 -10.41 0.53
N GLN A 78 -6.23 -9.65 0.32
CA GLN A 78 -6.52 -9.00 -0.95
C GLN A 78 -5.94 -7.60 -0.98
N GLY A 79 -4.87 -7.39 -1.75
CA GLY A 79 -4.36 -6.05 -2.03
C GLY A 79 -5.08 -5.38 -3.19
N ALA A 80 -5.23 -4.07 -3.10
CA ALA A 80 -5.66 -3.18 -4.18
C ALA A 80 -4.74 -1.96 -4.28
N PHE A 81 -4.61 -1.40 -5.48
CA PHE A 81 -3.71 -0.31 -5.76
C PHE A 81 -4.31 0.68 -6.76
N ALA A 82 -4.32 1.97 -6.41
CA ALA A 82 -4.63 3.08 -7.29
C ALA A 82 -3.31 3.75 -7.72
N ALA A 83 -2.93 3.56 -8.98
CA ALA A 83 -1.66 4.05 -9.51
C ALA A 83 -1.74 5.53 -9.84
N VAL A 84 -0.78 6.31 -9.35
CA VAL A 84 -0.59 7.72 -9.75
C VAL A 84 0.45 7.81 -10.85
N GLN A 85 1.54 7.05 -10.74
CA GLN A 85 2.59 6.89 -11.74
C GLN A 85 3.11 5.45 -11.70
N GLU A 86 4.02 5.08 -12.61
CA GLU A 86 4.64 3.76 -12.59
C GLU A 86 5.36 3.51 -11.26
N GLY A 87 4.91 2.47 -10.54
CA GLY A 87 5.46 2.08 -9.24
C GLY A 87 5.05 2.96 -8.07
N LEU A 88 4.26 4.03 -8.26
CA LEU A 88 3.86 5.00 -7.23
C LEU A 88 2.33 5.14 -7.14
N GLY A 89 1.77 5.04 -5.94
CA GLY A 89 0.33 5.19 -5.76
C GLY A 89 -0.15 4.83 -4.36
N TYR A 90 -1.47 4.68 -4.25
CA TYR A 90 -2.17 4.37 -3.00
C TYR A 90 -2.53 2.89 -2.95
N TYR A 91 -2.40 2.31 -1.77
CA TYR A 91 -2.58 0.90 -1.50
C TYR A 91 -3.57 0.70 -0.35
N LEU A 92 -4.29 -0.40 -0.42
CA LEU A 92 -4.96 -0.99 0.73
C LEU A 92 -4.92 -2.51 0.61
N HIS A 93 -5.09 -3.19 1.74
CA HIS A 93 -5.43 -4.61 1.71
C HIS A 93 -6.43 -5.01 2.77
N ILE A 94 -7.15 -6.10 2.50
CA ILE A 94 -8.02 -6.78 3.45
C ILE A 94 -7.48 -8.19 3.69
N GLY A 95 -7.12 -8.52 4.92
CA GLY A 95 -6.69 -9.85 5.34
C GLY A 95 -7.50 -10.35 6.55
N ALA A 96 -7.04 -11.42 7.19
CA ALA A 96 -7.69 -11.92 8.41
C ALA A 96 -7.62 -10.88 9.54
N ASP A 97 -6.50 -10.17 9.66
CA ASP A 97 -6.28 -9.17 10.73
C ASP A 97 -7.04 -7.86 10.49
N GLY A 98 -7.53 -7.64 9.27
CA GLY A 98 -8.39 -6.52 8.93
C GLY A 98 -7.90 -5.71 7.74
N LEU A 99 -8.07 -4.39 7.83
CA LEU A 99 -7.64 -3.40 6.85
C LEU A 99 -6.27 -2.86 7.19
N ALA A 100 -5.44 -2.74 6.16
CA ALA A 100 -4.32 -1.81 6.16
C ALA A 100 -4.42 -0.87 4.95
N VAL A 101 -3.90 0.32 5.11
CA VAL A 101 -3.79 1.34 4.05
C VAL A 101 -2.36 1.81 3.95
N GLY A 102 -1.95 2.27 2.77
CA GLY A 102 -0.63 2.86 2.60
C GLY A 102 -0.50 3.59 1.27
N ALA A 103 0.64 4.23 1.06
CA ALA A 103 1.01 4.79 -0.23
C ALA A 103 2.51 4.95 -0.34
N GLY A 104 3.01 4.99 -1.57
CA GLY A 104 4.41 5.21 -1.85
C GLY A 104 4.89 4.43 -3.05
N CYS A 105 6.19 4.20 -3.09
CA CYS A 105 6.87 3.55 -4.19
C CYS A 105 7.56 2.28 -3.76
N HIS A 106 7.08 1.13 -4.26
CA HIS A 106 7.62 -0.20 -3.94
C HIS A 106 8.54 -0.78 -5.03
N THR A 107 8.69 -0.09 -6.17
CA THR A 107 9.61 -0.47 -7.24
C THR A 107 10.26 0.78 -7.81
N VAL A 108 11.59 0.84 -7.80
CA VAL A 108 12.36 1.94 -8.40
C VAL A 108 13.37 1.41 -9.41
N SER A 109 13.46 2.05 -10.57
CA SER A 109 14.60 1.90 -11.46
C SER A 109 15.85 2.57 -10.86
N PRO A 110 17.07 2.21 -11.31
CA PRO A 110 18.29 2.89 -10.88
C PRO A 110 18.26 4.42 -11.11
N ALA A 111 17.62 4.87 -12.20
CA ALA A 111 17.47 6.28 -12.53
C ALA A 111 16.55 7.02 -11.53
N GLN A 112 15.42 6.41 -11.17
CA GLN A 112 14.52 6.93 -10.15
C GLN A 112 15.21 7.02 -8.78
N LEU A 113 15.96 5.97 -8.42
CA LEU A 113 16.69 5.93 -7.15
C LEU A 113 17.79 7.01 -7.08
N ALA A 114 18.48 7.29 -8.19
CA ALA A 114 19.45 8.38 -8.25
C ALA A 114 18.77 9.76 -8.07
N ARG A 115 17.65 10.01 -8.76
CA ARG A 115 16.88 11.25 -8.61
C ARG A 115 16.30 11.43 -7.21
N TYR A 116 15.78 10.36 -6.62
CA TYR A 116 15.34 10.33 -5.23
C TYR A 116 16.46 10.80 -4.31
N ARG A 117 17.65 10.19 -4.37
CA ARG A 117 18.76 10.52 -3.49
C ARG A 117 19.28 11.94 -3.70
N ASN A 118 19.38 12.41 -4.95
CA ASN A 118 19.74 13.81 -5.23
C ASN A 118 18.72 14.79 -4.63
N SER A 119 17.43 14.46 -4.69
CA SER A 119 16.37 15.28 -4.09
C SER A 119 16.37 15.22 -2.57
N VAL A 120 16.75 14.10 -1.96
CA VAL A 120 16.94 13.99 -0.50
C VAL A 120 18.17 14.77 -0.04
N ASP A 121 19.24 14.80 -0.82
CA ASP A 121 20.46 15.55 -0.51
C ASP A 121 20.23 17.06 -0.55
N ALA A 122 19.51 17.54 -1.56
CA ALA A 122 19.18 18.96 -1.70
C ALA A 122 18.42 19.51 -0.48
N ALA A 123 18.89 20.65 0.04
CA ALA A 123 18.41 21.22 1.30
C ALA A 123 16.89 21.44 1.34
N GLY A 124 16.30 22.02 0.29
CA GLY A 124 14.87 22.33 0.25
C GLY A 124 13.98 21.09 0.12
N THR A 125 14.22 20.26 -0.88
CA THR A 125 13.39 19.08 -1.17
C THR A 125 13.58 17.99 -0.13
N GLY A 126 14.81 17.76 0.35
CA GLY A 126 15.09 16.78 1.40
C GLY A 126 14.48 17.17 2.74
N GLU A 127 14.52 18.46 3.09
CA GLU A 127 13.87 18.96 4.30
C GLU A 127 12.34 18.93 4.21
N ALA A 128 11.78 19.14 3.02
CA ALA A 128 10.36 18.91 2.79
C ALA A 128 9.97 17.44 3.00
N LEU A 129 10.78 16.48 2.50
CA LEU A 129 10.51 15.05 2.72
C LEU A 129 10.60 14.68 4.20
N ARG A 130 11.63 15.14 4.91
CA ARG A 130 11.80 14.90 6.35
C ARG A 130 10.54 15.32 7.13
N ARG A 131 10.02 16.53 6.86
CA ARG A 131 8.80 17.02 7.50
C ARG A 131 7.55 16.21 7.13
N ILE A 132 7.45 15.73 5.89
CA ILE A 132 6.35 14.85 5.47
C ILE A 132 6.39 13.53 6.26
N VAL A 133 7.56 12.91 6.37
CA VAL A 133 7.78 11.67 7.13
C VAL A 133 7.41 11.88 8.61
N GLU A 134 7.91 12.94 9.23
CA GLU A 134 7.62 13.25 10.63
C GLU A 134 6.12 13.49 10.89
N ALA A 135 5.42 14.16 9.96
CA ALA A 135 3.98 14.39 10.08
C ALA A 135 3.17 13.08 9.94
N LEU A 136 3.60 12.18 9.06
CA LEU A 136 2.99 10.86 8.90
C LEU A 136 3.19 10.01 10.16
N GLU A 137 4.40 9.96 10.69
CA GLU A 137 4.72 9.25 11.94
C GLU A 137 3.93 9.81 13.12
N ALA A 138 3.81 11.14 13.24
CA ALA A 138 3.02 11.79 14.28
C ALA A 138 1.52 11.47 14.22
N THR A 139 1.01 11.05 13.05
CA THR A 139 -0.39 10.61 12.86
C THR A 139 -0.55 9.08 12.90
N GLY A 140 0.53 8.37 13.26
CA GLY A 140 0.55 6.92 13.46
C GLY A 140 0.63 6.12 12.17
N PHE A 141 1.18 6.70 11.09
CA PHE A 141 1.66 5.92 9.96
C PHE A 141 3.10 5.46 10.22
N GLU A 142 3.42 4.26 9.78
CA GLU A 142 4.78 3.72 9.79
C GLU A 142 5.41 3.94 8.42
N VAL A 143 6.65 4.45 8.41
CA VAL A 143 7.40 4.69 7.18
C VAL A 143 8.32 3.51 6.91
N GLU A 144 8.09 2.84 5.79
CA GLU A 144 8.71 1.56 5.45
C GLU A 144 9.33 1.56 4.06
N GLY A 145 10.16 0.55 3.81
CA GLY A 145 10.83 0.35 2.53
C GLY A 145 12.11 -0.46 2.66
N GLU A 146 12.61 -0.92 1.52
CA GLU A 146 13.91 -1.59 1.46
C GLU A 146 15.01 -0.57 1.75
N THR A 147 15.85 -0.81 2.75
CA THR A 147 16.94 0.11 3.12
C THR A 147 18.31 -0.51 2.92
N LEU A 148 19.29 0.34 2.64
CA LEU A 148 20.70 0.00 2.74
C LEU A 148 21.14 -0.04 4.19
N ARG A 149 22.11 -0.90 4.50
CA ARG A 149 22.76 -0.93 5.82
C ARG A 149 23.48 0.38 6.14
N ASN A 150 24.18 0.93 5.15
CA ASN A 150 24.98 2.15 5.28
C ASN A 150 24.46 3.23 4.34
N VAL A 151 24.79 4.49 4.65
CA VAL A 151 24.57 5.62 3.73
C VAL A 151 25.23 5.29 2.37
N PRO A 152 24.53 5.48 1.24
CA PRO A 152 25.07 5.17 -0.08
C PRO A 152 26.35 5.97 -0.38
N ARG A 153 27.23 5.40 -1.20
CA ARG A 153 28.45 6.06 -1.66
C ARG A 153 28.10 7.38 -2.37
N GLY A 154 28.86 8.43 -2.08
CA GLY A 154 28.64 9.78 -2.63
C GLY A 154 28.03 10.77 -1.63
N PHE A 155 27.55 10.27 -0.48
CA PHE A 155 27.02 11.12 0.60
C PHE A 155 27.84 10.92 1.89
N PRO A 156 27.98 11.97 2.71
CA PRO A 156 28.71 11.85 3.98
C PRO A 156 27.94 10.97 4.97
N SER A 157 28.67 10.20 5.79
CA SER A 157 28.05 9.29 6.76
C SER A 157 27.24 10.02 7.84
N ASN A 158 27.58 11.27 8.14
CA ASN A 158 26.88 12.15 9.06
C ASN A 158 25.88 13.10 8.36
N HIS A 159 25.41 12.75 7.16
CA HIS A 159 24.41 13.55 6.45
C HIS A 159 23.15 13.74 7.33
N PRO A 160 22.58 14.96 7.43
CA PRO A 160 21.42 15.23 8.30
C PRO A 160 20.16 14.42 7.95
N ARG A 161 20.12 13.84 6.75
CA ARG A 161 19.04 12.97 6.25
C ARG A 161 19.56 11.57 5.87
N ALA A 162 20.58 11.08 6.58
CA ALA A 162 21.23 9.79 6.32
C ALA A 162 20.21 8.63 6.23
N ASP A 163 19.21 8.61 7.11
CA ASP A 163 18.20 7.55 7.11
C ASP A 163 17.32 7.55 5.85
N LEU A 164 16.91 8.73 5.38
CA LEU A 164 16.18 8.86 4.12
C LEU A 164 17.02 8.42 2.92
N LEU A 165 18.31 8.76 2.88
CA LEU A 165 19.21 8.36 1.78
C LEU A 165 19.38 6.84 1.66
N ARG A 166 19.19 6.09 2.76
CA ARG A 166 19.35 4.64 2.80
C ARG A 166 18.19 3.92 2.12
N TYR A 167 17.01 4.51 2.03
CA TYR A 167 15.87 3.89 1.35
C TYR A 167 16.17 3.67 -0.14
N ARG A 168 15.78 2.48 -0.61
CA ARG A 168 15.69 2.10 -2.02
C ARG A 168 14.26 2.25 -2.48
N THR A 169 13.31 1.82 -1.68
CA THR A 169 11.87 2.06 -1.84
C THR A 169 11.39 2.84 -0.63
N LEU A 170 10.30 3.62 -0.77
CA LEU A 170 9.77 4.41 0.34
C LEU A 170 8.25 4.41 0.26
N ALA A 171 7.61 3.95 1.32
CA ALA A 171 6.18 3.97 1.51
C ALA A 171 5.84 4.35 2.95
N ALA A 172 4.59 4.73 3.17
CA ALA A 172 4.03 4.87 4.50
C ALA A 172 2.71 4.11 4.58
N GLY A 173 2.50 3.41 5.69
CA GLY A 173 1.36 2.51 5.87
C GLY A 173 0.81 2.55 7.29
N LYS A 174 -0.41 2.06 7.45
CA LYS A 174 -1.06 1.94 8.74
C LYS A 174 -1.97 0.71 8.75
N ASP A 175 -1.73 -0.17 9.72
CA ASP A 175 -2.66 -1.25 10.05
C ASP A 175 -3.78 -0.69 10.92
N LEU A 176 -5.01 -0.87 10.46
CA LEU A 176 -6.22 -0.33 11.10
C LEU A 176 -7.01 -1.43 11.82
N GLY A 177 -6.65 -2.69 11.60
CA GLY A 177 -7.41 -3.83 12.11
C GLY A 177 -8.83 -3.83 11.54
N ARG A 178 -9.83 -4.01 12.41
CA ARG A 178 -11.24 -4.12 12.02
C ARG A 178 -12.06 -2.97 12.61
N PRO A 179 -11.89 -1.73 12.14
CA PRO A 179 -12.63 -0.60 12.68
C PRO A 179 -14.12 -0.73 12.32
N ASP A 180 -15.01 -0.30 13.22
CA ASP A 180 -16.46 -0.48 13.07
C ASP A 180 -17.02 0.13 11.78
N TRP A 181 -16.43 1.24 11.33
CA TRP A 181 -16.85 1.92 10.11
C TRP A 181 -16.60 1.10 8.83
N LEU A 182 -15.71 0.11 8.87
CA LEU A 182 -15.28 -0.66 7.69
C LEU A 182 -16.43 -1.45 7.06
N ALA A 183 -17.37 -1.93 7.87
CA ALA A 183 -18.54 -2.67 7.42
C ALA A 183 -19.71 -1.77 6.97
N THR A 184 -19.46 -0.46 6.79
CA THR A 184 -20.49 0.53 6.45
C THR A 184 -20.10 1.34 5.21
N PRO A 185 -21.04 2.08 4.58
CA PRO A 185 -20.71 3.00 3.49
C PRO A 185 -19.67 4.08 3.87
N ALA A 186 -19.53 4.41 5.15
CA ALA A 186 -18.56 5.40 5.63
C ALA A 186 -17.10 5.00 5.32
N ALA A 187 -16.83 3.69 5.14
CA ALA A 187 -15.49 3.20 4.82
C ALA A 187 -14.88 3.84 3.58
N ALA A 188 -15.68 4.30 2.62
CA ALA A 188 -15.19 5.04 1.45
C ALA A 188 -14.59 6.39 1.86
N GLN A 189 -15.29 7.14 2.71
CA GLN A 189 -14.81 8.44 3.20
C GLN A 189 -13.60 8.28 4.11
N GLU A 190 -13.62 7.34 5.05
CA GLU A 190 -12.51 7.07 5.96
C GLU A 190 -11.25 6.66 5.19
N THR A 191 -11.38 5.76 4.20
CA THR A 191 -10.27 5.37 3.33
C THR A 191 -9.74 6.55 2.53
N ALA A 192 -10.63 7.41 2.00
CA ALA A 192 -10.22 8.61 1.28
C ALA A 192 -9.41 9.56 2.17
N GLN A 193 -9.86 9.80 3.41
CA GLN A 193 -9.15 10.67 4.36
C GLN A 193 -7.77 10.12 4.72
N LEU A 194 -7.65 8.80 4.93
CA LEU A 194 -6.38 8.14 5.16
C LEU A 194 -5.43 8.27 3.96
N TRP A 195 -5.94 8.07 2.74
CA TRP A 195 -5.15 8.28 1.52
C TRP A 195 -4.77 9.75 1.29
N ASP A 196 -5.59 10.71 1.71
CA ASP A 196 -5.21 12.12 1.67
C ASP A 196 -4.08 12.47 2.62
N ALA A 197 -4.07 11.88 3.82
CA ALA A 197 -2.96 12.07 4.75
C ALA A 197 -1.63 11.63 4.12
N LEU A 198 -1.66 10.62 3.26
CA LEU A 198 -0.51 10.09 2.51
C LEU A 198 -0.17 10.89 1.24
N ARG A 199 -1.07 11.76 0.75
CA ARG A 199 -0.90 12.52 -0.50
C ARG A 199 0.40 13.34 -0.56
N PRO A 200 0.84 14.04 0.50
CA PRO A 200 2.10 14.79 0.45
C PRO A 200 3.31 13.92 0.10
N LEU A 201 3.37 12.68 0.62
CA LEU A 201 4.42 11.73 0.27
C LEU A 201 4.35 11.32 -1.20
N VAL A 202 3.15 10.98 -1.68
CA VAL A 202 2.93 10.59 -3.08
C VAL A 202 3.30 11.74 -4.03
N GLU A 203 2.89 12.96 -3.74
CA GLU A 203 3.20 14.13 -4.57
C GLU A 203 4.69 14.47 -4.56
N TRP A 204 5.34 14.38 -3.41
CA TRP A 204 6.79 14.59 -3.31
C TRP A 204 7.54 13.57 -4.17
N MET A 205 7.21 12.28 -4.03
CA MET A 205 7.82 11.20 -4.80
C MET A 205 7.55 11.37 -6.30
N GLY A 206 6.32 11.72 -6.69
CA GLY A 206 5.94 11.91 -8.08
C GLY A 206 6.58 13.14 -8.74
N ARG A 207 7.05 14.12 -7.96
CA ARG A 207 7.76 15.30 -8.47
C ARG A 207 9.27 15.13 -8.48
N HIS A 208 9.82 14.41 -7.50
CA HIS A 208 11.25 14.41 -7.20
C HIS A 208 11.93 13.04 -7.40
N ALA A 209 11.16 11.97 -7.58
CA ALA A 209 11.63 10.60 -7.77
C ALA A 209 10.94 9.85 -8.94
N ALA A 210 10.08 10.52 -9.72
CA ALA A 210 9.41 9.96 -10.89
C ALA A 210 10.40 9.42 -11.95
N PRO A 211 9.99 8.48 -12.83
CA PRO A 211 10.77 7.97 -13.96
C PRO A 211 11.40 9.04 -14.86
#